data_AF-A0A3E3E5Y7-F1
#
_entry.id   AF-A0A3E3E5Y7-F1
#
_cell.length_a   1.000
_cell.length_b   1.000
_cell.length_c   1.000
_cell.angle_alpha   90.00
_cell.angle_beta   90.00
_cell.angle_gamma   90.00
#
_symmetry.space_group_name_H-M   'P 1'
#
loop_
_entity.id
_entity.type
_entity.pdbx_description
1 polymer ?
#
loop_
_entity_poly.entity_id
_entity_poly.type
_entity_poly.pdbx_seq_one_letter_code
_entity_poly.pdbx_strand_id
1 'polypeptide(L)'
;MLKIETIPVLRKGKDQFKKFKLAKYTKSLFGMFSGAETNVTIKAENNMVSIPIDRFGKDILIIPIDENHFKTIVSIFISNHFLGWIKGGYFYETYLFYNYRYPSLL
;
A
#
# COMPACT_ATOMS: atom_id res chain seq x y z
N MET A 1 -5.53 5.15 -42.16
CA MET A 1 -5.18 3.93 -41.39
C MET A 1 -3.67 3.77 -41.40
N LEU A 2 -3.08 3.36 -40.27
CA LEU A 2 -1.67 2.96 -40.23
C LEU A 2 -1.54 1.54 -40.82
N LYS A 3 -0.68 1.37 -41.82
CA LYS A 3 -0.24 0.06 -42.30
C LYS A 3 0.88 -0.44 -41.39
N ILE A 4 0.71 -1.63 -40.82
CA ILE A 4 1.72 -2.30 -39.99
C ILE A 4 2.06 -3.60 -40.70
N GLU A 5 3.33 -3.78 -41.04
CA GLU A 5 3.84 -4.94 -41.78
C GLU A 5 5.08 -5.48 -41.07
N THR A 6 5.22 -6.80 -40.98
CA THR A 6 6.35 -7.46 -40.30
C THR A 6 7.55 -7.61 -41.23
N ILE A 7 8.65 -6.92 -40.90
CA ILE A 7 9.92 -7.02 -41.62
C ILE A 7 10.81 -8.17 -41.09
N PRO A 8 11.63 -8.83 -41.93
CA PRO A 8 12.47 -9.98 -41.55
C PRO A 8 13.72 -9.59 -40.74
N VAL A 9 13.70 -8.45 -40.04
CA VAL A 9 14.84 -7.93 -39.28
C VAL A 9 14.76 -8.41 -37.83
N LEU A 10 15.82 -9.07 -37.36
CA LEU A 10 15.91 -9.52 -35.97
C LEU A 10 15.86 -8.33 -34.99
N ARG A 11 14.99 -8.42 -33.98
CA ARG A 11 14.88 -7.42 -32.91
C ARG A 11 16.22 -7.26 -32.18
N LYS A 12 16.81 -6.07 -32.28
CA LYS A 12 17.98 -5.66 -31.50
C LYS A 12 17.65 -5.73 -29.99
N GLY A 13 18.65 -6.10 -29.19
CA GLY A 13 18.51 -6.24 -27.73
C GLY A 13 17.95 -7.59 -27.25
N LYS A 14 17.86 -8.63 -28.09
CA LYS A 14 17.45 -9.99 -27.68
C LYS A 14 18.24 -10.51 -26.47
N ASP A 15 19.56 -10.31 -26.44
CA ASP A 15 20.40 -10.76 -25.32
C ASP A 15 20.36 -9.83 -24.10
N GLN A 16 20.05 -8.55 -24.30
CA GLN A 16 19.75 -7.62 -23.21
C GLN A 16 18.41 -8.00 -22.55
N PHE A 17 17.40 -8.40 -23.34
CA PHE A 17 16.11 -8.91 -22.85
C PHE A 17 16.25 -10.24 -22.11
N LYS A 18 17.11 -11.17 -22.56
CA LYS A 18 17.45 -12.38 -21.77
C LYS A 18 18.10 -12.05 -20.41
N LYS A 19 18.94 -11.00 -20.37
CA LYS A 19 19.57 -10.50 -19.13
C LYS A 19 18.61 -9.65 -18.28
N PHE A 20 17.51 -9.19 -18.85
CA PHE A 20 16.51 -8.36 -18.18
C PHE A 20 15.68 -9.22 -17.24
N LYS A 21 16.01 -9.16 -15.94
CA LYS A 21 15.24 -9.83 -14.89
C LYS A 21 13.89 -9.12 -14.72
N LEU A 22 12.91 -9.50 -15.54
CA LEU A 22 11.55 -8.96 -15.51
C LEU A 22 10.98 -8.95 -14.07
N ALA A 23 11.18 -10.03 -13.31
CA ALA A 23 10.78 -10.12 -11.91
C ALA A 23 11.44 -9.09 -10.96
N LYS A 24 12.68 -8.63 -11.25
CA LYS A 24 13.34 -7.56 -10.48
C LYS A 24 12.81 -6.19 -10.90
N TYR A 25 12.55 -6.00 -12.19
CA TYR A 25 11.96 -4.77 -12.72
C TYR A 25 10.52 -4.58 -12.25
N THR A 26 9.69 -5.63 -12.30
CA THR A 26 8.33 -5.59 -11.75
C THR A 26 8.35 -5.39 -10.23
N LYS A 27 9.24 -6.05 -9.47
CA LYS A 27 9.42 -5.72 -8.03
C LYS A 27 9.84 -4.27 -7.78
N SER A 28 10.58 -3.64 -8.70
CA SER A 28 11.00 -2.24 -8.59
C SER A 28 9.90 -1.24 -8.96
N LEU A 29 9.03 -1.58 -9.90
CA LEU A 29 7.86 -0.78 -10.26
C LEU A 29 6.74 -0.95 -9.22
N PHE A 30 6.48 -2.19 -8.82
CA PHE A 30 5.64 -2.55 -7.70
C PHE A 30 6.42 -2.48 -6.38
N GLY A 31 6.98 -1.31 -6.07
CA GLY A 31 7.50 -0.95 -4.73
C GLY A 31 6.42 -0.89 -3.64
N MET A 32 5.35 -1.65 -3.82
CA MET A 32 4.16 -1.82 -2.99
C MET A 32 4.07 -3.23 -2.39
N PHE A 33 4.95 -4.17 -2.81
CA PHE A 33 5.00 -5.56 -2.33
C PHE A 33 6.37 -5.97 -1.75
N SER A 34 7.07 -5.05 -1.06
CA SER A 34 8.31 -5.36 -0.34
C SER A 34 8.32 -4.90 1.13
N GLY A 35 7.15 -4.58 1.70
CA GLY A 35 6.99 -4.48 3.15
C GLY A 35 6.64 -5.85 3.75
N ALA A 36 6.81 -5.99 5.05
CA ALA A 36 6.02 -6.99 5.78
C ALA A 36 4.56 -6.56 5.74
N GLU A 37 3.65 -7.49 5.43
CA GLU A 37 2.23 -7.24 5.64
C GLU A 37 2.01 -6.97 7.13
N THR A 38 1.50 -5.78 7.46
CA THR A 38 1.43 -5.27 8.82
C THR A 38 0.02 -4.84 9.15
N ASN A 39 -0.51 -5.36 10.26
CA ASN A 39 -1.75 -4.89 10.84
C ASN A 39 -1.52 -3.51 11.48
N VAL A 40 -2.10 -2.48 10.85
CA VAL A 40 -2.05 -1.09 11.32
C VAL A 40 -3.38 -0.76 11.99
N THR A 41 -3.30 -0.24 13.21
CA THR A 41 -4.44 0.45 13.83
C THR A 41 -4.41 1.92 13.42
N ILE A 42 -5.52 2.43 12.88
CA ILE A 42 -5.73 3.85 12.59
C ILE A 42 -6.76 4.37 13.61
N LYS A 43 -6.44 5.44 14.35
CA LYS A 43 -7.38 6.23 15.16
C LYS A 43 -7.71 7.53 14.41
N ALA A 44 -8.98 7.95 14.41
CA ALA A 44 -9.43 9.19 13.78
C ALA A 44 -10.73 9.72 14.42
N GLU A 45 -11.10 10.98 14.12
CA GLU A 45 -12.43 11.53 14.43
C GLU A 45 -13.54 10.79 13.69
N ASN A 46 -14.73 10.70 14.30
CA ASN A 46 -15.93 10.12 13.70
C ASN A 46 -16.35 10.80 12.38
N ASN A 47 -16.02 12.08 12.19
CA ASN A 47 -16.26 12.82 10.94
C ASN A 47 -15.39 12.32 9.76
N MET A 48 -14.28 11.63 10.01
CA MET A 48 -13.34 11.11 9.01
C MET A 48 -13.62 9.66 8.59
N VAL A 49 -14.73 9.05 9.05
CA VAL A 49 -15.03 7.62 8.82
C VAL A 49 -15.17 7.23 7.35
N SER A 50 -15.52 8.16 6.46
CA SER A 50 -15.55 7.95 5.00
C SER A 50 -14.16 7.68 4.42
N ILE A 51 -13.12 8.32 4.94
CA ILE A 51 -11.76 8.28 4.39
C ILE A 51 -11.16 6.85 4.36
N PRO A 52 -11.20 6.05 5.44
CA PRO A 52 -10.74 4.67 5.36
C PRO A 52 -11.72 3.78 4.56
N ILE A 53 -13.03 4.06 4.54
CA ILE A 53 -13.99 3.31 3.72
C ILE A 53 -13.68 3.47 2.21
N ASP A 54 -13.40 4.69 1.76
CA ASP A 54 -13.03 4.98 0.36
C ASP A 54 -11.67 4.37 -0.03
N ARG A 55 -10.78 4.17 0.96
CA ARG A 55 -9.42 3.63 0.74
C ARG A 55 -9.38 2.10 0.77
N PHE A 56 -10.10 1.47 1.69
CA PHE A 56 -10.00 0.05 2.02
C PHE A 56 -11.27 -0.75 1.73
N GLY A 57 -12.36 -0.09 1.34
CA GLY A 57 -13.67 -0.69 1.11
C GLY A 57 -14.55 -0.70 2.35
N LYS A 58 -15.77 -1.22 2.20
CA LYS A 58 -16.80 -1.25 3.26
C LYS A 58 -16.62 -2.41 4.25
N ASP A 59 -15.75 -3.37 3.95
CA ASP A 59 -15.52 -4.57 4.77
C ASP A 59 -14.51 -4.34 5.92
N ILE A 60 -14.18 -3.07 6.22
CA ILE A 60 -13.33 -2.72 7.36
C ILE A 60 -14.12 -2.63 8.67
N LEU A 61 -13.49 -3.10 9.76
CA LEU A 61 -14.03 -2.95 11.10
C LEU A 61 -13.85 -1.50 11.58
N ILE A 62 -14.96 -0.80 11.81
CA ILE A 62 -15.01 0.49 12.51
C ILE A 62 -15.42 0.21 13.96
N ILE A 63 -14.56 0.55 14.92
CA ILE A 63 -14.79 0.32 16.34
C ILE A 63 -14.76 1.68 17.05
N PRO A 64 -15.85 2.15 17.67
CA PRO A 64 -15.82 3.38 18.45
C PRO A 64 -14.84 3.25 19.63
N ILE A 65 -14.14 4.33 19.96
CA ILE A 65 -13.25 4.44 21.13
C ILE A 65 -13.93 5.28 22.21
N ASP A 66 -14.50 6.41 21.79
CA ASP A 66 -15.18 7.40 22.61
C ASP A 66 -16.24 8.13 21.76
N GLU A 67 -16.87 9.17 22.30
CA GLU A 67 -17.94 9.93 21.63
C GLU A 67 -17.49 10.58 20.32
N ASN A 68 -16.20 10.91 20.19
CA ASN A 68 -15.65 11.68 19.07
C ASN A 68 -14.71 10.86 18.16
N HIS A 69 -14.20 9.71 18.60
CA HIS A 69 -13.21 8.93 17.85
C HIS A 69 -13.58 7.47 17.60
N PHE A 70 -13.10 6.97 16.45
CA PHE A 70 -13.08 5.55 16.12
C PHE A 70 -11.66 5.03 15.92
N LYS A 71 -11.51 3.70 15.96
CA LYS A 71 -10.36 2.98 15.42
C LYS A 71 -10.80 2.01 14.32
N THR A 72 -9.92 1.77 13.37
CA THR A 72 -10.01 0.66 12.43
C THR A 72 -8.68 -0.10 12.38
N ILE A 73 -8.72 -1.38 12.03
CA ILE A 73 -7.55 -2.23 11.89
C ILE A 73 -7.52 -2.74 10.45
N VAL A 74 -6.44 -2.45 9.74
CA VAL A 74 -6.26 -2.81 8.32
C VAL A 74 -4.92 -3.51 8.12
N SER A 75 -4.92 -4.57 7.31
CA SER A 75 -3.70 -5.29 6.93
C SER A 75 -3.15 -4.66 5.64
N ILE A 76 -1.93 -4.10 5.69
CA ILE A 76 -1.36 -3.37 4.57
C ILE A 76 0.15 -3.61 4.40
N PHE A 77 0.64 -3.40 3.18
CA PHE A 77 2.06 -3.23 2.92
C PHE A 77 2.46 -1.78 3.16
N ILE A 78 3.28 -1.55 4.18
CA ILE A 78 3.78 -0.20 4.50
C ILE A 78 4.68 0.29 3.37
N SER A 79 4.38 1.48 2.88
CA SER A 79 5.11 2.15 1.80
C SER A 79 5.17 3.65 2.05
N ASN A 80 6.11 4.34 1.39
CA ASN A 80 6.19 5.80 1.44
C ASN A 80 4.91 6.49 0.94
N HIS A 81 4.16 5.85 0.03
CA HIS A 81 2.86 6.35 -0.43
C HIS A 81 1.81 6.29 0.68
N PHE A 82 1.74 5.19 1.45
CA PHE A 82 0.84 5.09 2.59
C PHE A 82 1.21 6.11 3.69
N LEU A 83 2.50 6.21 4.03
CA LEU A 83 2.97 7.20 5.03
C LEU A 83 2.75 8.65 4.58
N GLY A 84 2.92 8.94 3.28
CA GLY A 84 2.62 10.24 2.70
C GLY A 84 1.12 10.57 2.72
N TRP A 85 0.26 9.58 2.49
CA TRP A 85 -1.19 9.74 2.60
C TRP A 85 -1.64 10.03 4.03
N ILE A 86 -1.13 9.29 5.02
CA ILE A 86 -1.40 9.55 6.45
C ILE A 86 -0.92 10.95 6.89
N LYS A 87 0.24 11.40 6.40
CA LYS A 87 0.77 12.73 6.73
C LYS A 87 0.09 13.88 5.97
N GLY A 88 -0.51 13.62 4.81
CA GLY A 88 -1.11 14.63 3.94
C GLY A 88 -2.63 14.77 4.08
N GLY A 89 -3.33 13.72 4.51
CA GLY A 89 -4.76 13.77 4.81
C GLY A 89 -4.99 14.01 6.30
N TYR A 90 -5.71 15.10 6.61
CA TYR A 90 -6.50 15.53 7.80
C TYR A 90 -6.41 14.87 9.20
N PHE A 91 -5.80 13.69 9.37
CA PHE A 91 -5.68 12.96 10.61
C PHE A 91 -4.57 13.53 11.52
N TYR A 92 -4.88 14.60 12.23
CA TYR A 92 -3.98 15.28 13.17
C TYR A 92 -3.43 14.36 14.30
N GLU A 93 -4.14 13.28 14.65
CA GLU A 93 -3.70 12.25 15.61
C GLU A 93 -3.72 10.82 15.03
N THR A 94 -3.06 10.57 13.89
CA THR A 94 -2.79 9.17 13.49
C THR A 94 -1.72 8.55 14.37
N TYR A 95 -2.12 7.95 15.49
CA TYR A 95 -1.30 6.98 16.19
C TYR A 95 -1.25 5.68 15.39
N LEU A 96 -0.25 5.58 14.52
CA LEU A 96 0.07 4.37 13.77
C LEU A 96 0.70 3.36 14.74
N PHE A 97 -0.14 2.65 15.48
CA PHE A 97 0.30 1.53 16.31
C PHE A 97 0.74 0.40 15.41
N TYR A 98 2.04 0.40 15.10
CA TYR A 98 2.75 -0.79 14.64
C TYR A 98 2.59 -1.85 15.73
N ASN A 99 1.77 -2.86 15.47
CA ASN A 99 1.73 -4.07 16.28
C ASN A 99 2.99 -4.91 16.02
N TYR A 100 4.16 -4.38 16.39
CA TYR A 100 5.28 -5.20 16.81
C TYR A 100 4.87 -5.86 18.12
N ARG A 101 4.17 -7.00 18.01
CA ARG A 101 4.24 -8.03 19.04
C ARG A 101 5.69 -8.47 19.13
N TYR A 102 6.48 -7.78 19.95
CA TYR A 102 7.51 -8.48 20.68
C TYR A 102 6.80 -9.61 21.43
N PRO A 103 7.17 -10.89 21.22
CA PRO A 103 6.93 -11.88 22.25
C PRO A 103 7.62 -11.32 23.50
N SER A 104 6.87 -11.13 24.57
CA SER A 104 7.46 -10.85 25.87
C SER A 104 8.40 -11.99 26.22
N LEU A 105 9.71 -11.74 26.18
CA LEU A 105 10.70 -12.60 26.78
C LEU A 105 10.56 -12.46 28.30
N LEU A 106 9.69 -13.30 28.84
CA LEU A 106 9.69 -13.82 30.20
C LEU A 106 10.05 -15.30 30.12
#